data_AF-A0A0G1YRA7-F1
#
_entry.id   AF-A0A0G1YRA7-F1
#
_cell.length_a   1.000
_cell.length_b   1.000
_cell.length_c   1.000
_cell.angle_alpha   90.00
_cell.angle_beta   90.00
_cell.angle_gamma   90.00
#
_symmetry.space_group_name_H-M   'P 1'
#
loop_
_entity.id
_entity.type
_entity.pdbx_description
1 polymer ?
#
loop_
_entity_poly.entity_id
_entity_poly.type
_entity_poly.pdbx_seq_one_letter_code
_entity_poly.pdbx_strand_id
1 'polypeptide(L)'
;MPKKTLAPAVTHRRGDRQFVPPEGGRVHILRVLVQLDREWQEAINAAGPDTPADYNVRKVGNQYPSHGVGIVEAEVILMNFGPDGGNWDRAIAWASQYGLKRTSPRHVFAIGEHNPWLHHELVVDPVYVVATEECAFEGYRNACRVWWRRSQRKCGLYWVEVCGYSSDWFAFLRE
;
A
#
# COMPACT_ATOMS: atom_id res chain seq x y z
N MET A 1 51.97 -8.61 20.16
CA MET A 1 50.72 -7.90 20.55
C MET A 1 49.75 -7.99 19.39
N PRO A 2 48.55 -8.58 19.55
CA PRO A 2 47.62 -8.70 18.43
C PRO A 2 46.91 -7.37 18.17
N LYS A 3 46.94 -6.93 16.91
CA LYS A 3 46.20 -5.76 16.41
C LYS A 3 44.70 -6.05 16.56
N LYS A 4 44.00 -5.27 17.40
CA LYS A 4 42.53 -5.25 17.44
C LYS A 4 42.03 -4.69 16.10
N THR A 5 41.46 -5.57 15.28
CA THR A 5 40.64 -5.17 14.14
C THR A 5 39.40 -4.46 14.69
N LEU A 6 39.32 -3.15 14.49
CA LEU A 6 38.08 -2.40 14.71
C LEU A 6 37.04 -2.91 13.71
N ALA A 7 35.98 -3.52 14.22
CA ALA A 7 34.78 -3.77 13.43
C ALA A 7 34.26 -2.43 12.87
N PRO A 8 33.72 -2.40 11.64
CA PRO A 8 33.19 -1.17 11.07
C PRO A 8 32.05 -0.66 11.95
N ALA A 9 32.10 0.64 12.26
CA ALA A 9 31.02 1.32 12.95
C ALA A 9 29.73 1.15 12.13
N VAL A 10 28.71 0.54 12.74
CA VAL A 10 27.36 0.52 12.19
C VAL A 10 26.87 1.96 12.17
N THR A 11 26.93 2.59 11.00
CA THR A 11 26.34 3.90 10.78
C THR A 11 24.82 3.71 10.72
N HIS A 12 24.15 3.87 11.86
CA HIS A 12 22.70 4.02 11.89
C HIS A 12 22.33 5.22 11.00
N ARG A 13 21.58 4.98 9.92
CA ARG A 13 21.03 6.06 9.10
C ARG A 13 20.07 6.87 9.97
N ARG A 14 20.01 8.18 9.72
CA ARG A 14 19.11 9.11 10.41
C ARG A 14 17.68 8.58 10.36
N GLY A 15 17.20 8.10 11.51
CA GLY A 15 15.79 7.95 11.84
C GLY A 15 15.17 6.60 11.48
N ASP A 16 15.62 5.47 12.02
CA ASP A 16 14.80 4.25 12.04
C ASP A 16 13.66 4.40 13.08
N ARG A 17 12.63 5.19 12.74
CA ARG A 17 11.43 5.26 13.58
C ARG A 17 10.74 3.91 13.47
N GLN A 18 10.88 3.08 14.50
CA GLN A 18 10.22 1.79 14.57
C GLN A 18 8.70 2.02 14.69
N PHE A 19 7.95 1.56 13.69
CA PHE A 19 6.49 1.54 13.74
C PHE A 19 6.05 0.38 14.63
N VAL A 20 5.20 0.68 15.61
CA VAL A 20 4.58 -0.37 16.43
C VAL A 20 3.27 -0.75 15.72
N PRO A 21 3.12 -2.00 15.26
CA PRO A 21 1.87 -2.43 14.63
C PRO A 21 0.71 -2.36 15.64
N PRO A 22 -0.54 -2.25 15.17
CA PRO A 22 -1.70 -2.58 16.00
C PRO A 22 -1.58 -3.97 16.62
N GLU A 23 -2.27 -4.21 17.73
CA GLU A 23 -2.25 -5.52 18.39
C GLU A 23 -2.59 -6.67 17.43
N GLY A 24 -1.75 -7.71 17.44
CA GLY A 24 -1.82 -8.85 16.51
C GLY A 24 -1.55 -8.51 15.04
N GLY A 25 -1.35 -7.24 14.68
CA GLY A 25 -1.08 -6.75 13.34
C GLY A 25 0.40 -6.78 13.00
N ARG A 26 0.71 -6.32 11.79
CA ARG A 26 2.06 -6.25 11.24
C ARG A 26 2.27 -4.97 10.46
N VAL A 27 3.54 -4.58 10.38
CA VAL A 27 4.02 -3.52 9.49
C VAL A 27 5.03 -4.12 8.53
N HIS A 28 4.95 -3.73 7.27
CA HIS A 28 5.89 -4.09 6.23
C HIS A 28 6.28 -2.83 5.44
N ILE A 29 7.56 -2.68 5.11
CA ILE A 29 8.10 -1.48 4.47
C ILE A 29 8.57 -1.85 3.07
N LEU A 30 8.12 -1.10 2.07
CA LEU A 30 8.46 -1.28 0.67
C LEU A 30 9.04 0.02 0.11
N ARG A 31 9.86 -0.11 -0.94
CA ARG A 31 10.21 1.02 -1.82
C ARG A 31 9.76 0.70 -3.22
N VAL A 32 9.04 1.64 -3.83
CA VAL A 32 8.47 1.47 -5.17
C VAL A 32 8.71 2.70 -6.02
N LEU A 33 8.88 2.49 -7.33
CA LEU A 33 8.91 3.57 -8.31
C LEU A 33 7.49 3.85 -8.79
N VAL A 34 6.97 5.02 -8.46
CA VAL A 34 5.61 5.45 -8.79
C VAL A 34 5.65 6.38 -10.00
N GLN A 35 5.03 5.96 -11.10
CA GLN A 35 4.81 6.82 -12.25
C GLN A 35 3.52 7.64 -12.05
N LEU A 36 3.68 8.93 -11.74
CA LEU A 36 2.57 9.80 -11.31
C LEU A 36 1.60 10.13 -12.45
N ASP A 37 2.14 10.28 -13.66
CA ASP A 37 1.42 10.72 -14.86
C ASP A 37 0.94 9.60 -15.77
N ARG A 38 1.12 8.32 -15.38
CA ARG A 38 0.67 7.19 -16.18
C ARG A 38 -0.85 7.26 -16.39
N GLU A 39 -1.33 6.86 -17.56
CA GLU A 39 -2.76 6.76 -17.81
C GLU A 39 -3.41 5.76 -16.80
N TRP A 40 -4.67 5.99 -16.44
CA TRP A 40 -5.35 5.24 -15.38
C TRP A 40 -5.51 3.74 -15.72
N GLN A 41 -5.96 3.42 -16.93
CA GLN A 41 -6.11 2.02 -17.37
C GLN A 41 -4.75 1.34 -17.52
N GLU A 42 -3.74 2.05 -18.05
CA GLU A 42 -2.37 1.54 -18.13
C GLU A 42 -1.83 1.17 -16.75
N ALA A 43 -2.04 2.03 -15.75
CA ALA A 43 -1.63 1.74 -14.37
C ALA A 43 -2.37 0.52 -13.79
N ILE A 44 -3.69 0.39 -14.03
CA ILE A 44 -4.46 -0.80 -13.60
C ILE A 44 -3.93 -2.08 -14.26
N ASN A 45 -3.65 -2.03 -15.56
CA ASN A 45 -3.20 -3.21 -16.31
C ASN A 45 -1.80 -3.67 -15.86
N ALA A 46 -0.89 -2.73 -15.58
CA ALA A 46 0.42 -3.04 -15.01
C ALA A 46 0.29 -3.62 -13.59
N ALA A 47 -0.52 -2.99 -12.74
CA ALA A 47 -0.69 -3.36 -11.35
C ALA A 47 -1.47 -4.65 -11.13
N GLY A 48 -2.45 -4.95 -11.97
CA GLY A 48 -3.36 -6.08 -11.84
C GLY A 48 -3.76 -6.61 -13.21
N PRO A 49 -2.91 -7.41 -13.88
CA PRO A 49 -3.15 -7.88 -15.24
C PRO A 49 -4.42 -8.73 -15.35
N ASP A 50 -4.86 -9.37 -14.27
CA ASP A 50 -6.07 -10.19 -14.25
C ASP A 50 -7.37 -9.37 -14.00
N THR A 51 -7.30 -8.03 -13.98
CA THR A 51 -8.44 -7.15 -13.66
C THR A 51 -9.46 -7.12 -14.81
N PRO A 52 -10.71 -7.59 -14.59
CA PRO A 52 -11.75 -7.56 -15.61
C PRO A 52 -12.07 -6.15 -16.11
N ALA A 53 -12.57 -6.04 -17.34
CA ALA A 53 -12.90 -4.77 -17.98
C ALA A 53 -14.09 -4.06 -17.33
N ASP A 54 -14.98 -4.79 -16.66
CA ASP A 54 -16.21 -4.29 -16.04
C ASP A 54 -16.03 -3.82 -14.58
N TYR A 55 -14.86 -4.04 -13.98
CA TYR A 55 -14.57 -3.67 -12.60
C TYR A 55 -14.64 -2.16 -12.38
N ASN A 56 -15.29 -1.75 -11.28
CA ASN A 56 -15.55 -0.34 -10.96
C ASN A 56 -14.28 0.52 -10.77
N VAL A 57 -13.14 -0.10 -10.43
CA VAL A 57 -11.84 0.61 -10.36
C VAL A 57 -11.48 1.27 -11.71
N ARG A 58 -11.92 0.71 -12.83
CA ARG A 58 -11.70 1.28 -14.17
C ARG A 58 -12.55 2.51 -14.46
N LYS A 59 -13.56 2.82 -13.63
CA LYS A 59 -14.54 3.89 -13.85
C LYS A 59 -14.27 5.17 -13.04
N VAL A 60 -13.30 5.14 -12.11
CA VAL A 60 -13.09 6.22 -11.13
C VAL A 60 -11.82 7.05 -11.35
N GLY A 61 -11.09 6.84 -12.44
CA GLY A 61 -9.81 7.53 -12.68
C GLY A 61 -9.91 9.05 -12.73
N ASN A 62 -11.06 9.59 -13.13
CA ASN A 62 -11.33 11.04 -13.12
C ASN A 62 -11.34 11.67 -11.72
N GLN A 63 -11.49 10.87 -10.66
CA GLN A 63 -11.45 11.34 -9.27
C GLN A 63 -10.03 11.39 -8.69
N TYR A 64 -9.05 10.88 -9.42
CA TYR A 64 -7.64 10.83 -9.01
C TYR A 64 -6.76 11.52 -10.05
N PRO A 65 -6.82 12.86 -10.14
CA PRO A 65 -5.96 13.61 -11.07
C PRO A 65 -4.49 13.34 -10.76
N SER A 66 -3.63 13.40 -11.78
CA SER A 66 -2.20 13.31 -11.52
C SER A 66 -1.76 14.50 -10.64
N HIS A 67 -1.01 14.19 -9.58
CA HIS A 67 -0.42 15.19 -8.69
C HIS A 67 1.04 15.52 -9.04
N GLY A 68 1.54 15.02 -10.17
CA GLY A 68 2.91 15.26 -10.62
C GLY A 68 3.20 14.72 -12.02
N VAL A 69 4.45 14.80 -12.42
CA VAL A 69 4.93 14.32 -13.73
C VAL A 69 6.15 13.43 -13.50
N GLY A 70 6.24 12.34 -14.25
CA GLY A 70 7.36 11.41 -14.18
C GLY A 70 7.31 10.39 -13.05
N ILE A 71 8.48 9.81 -12.78
CA ILE A 71 8.69 8.70 -11.84
C ILE A 71 9.32 9.22 -10.56
N VAL A 72 8.75 8.84 -9.41
CA VAL A 72 9.28 9.15 -8.07
C VAL A 72 9.50 7.86 -7.27
N GLU A 73 10.57 7.82 -6.47
CA GLU A 73 10.73 6.76 -5.46
C GLU A 73 9.87 7.09 -4.24
N ALA A 74 9.10 6.11 -3.76
CA ALA A 74 8.28 6.23 -2.56
C ALA A 74 8.59 5.10 -1.58
N GLU A 75 8.85 5.45 -0.31
CA GLU A 75 8.88 4.48 0.79
C GLU A 75 7.46 4.33 1.36
N VAL A 76 6.87 3.16 1.13
CA VAL A 76 5.50 2.83 1.53
C VAL A 76 5.52 1.94 2.76
N ILE A 77 4.76 2.34 3.76
CA ILE A 77 4.49 1.58 4.98
C ILE A 77 3.14 0.88 4.82
N LEU A 78 3.17 -0.46 4.70
CA LEU A 78 1.99 -1.30 4.74
C LEU A 78 1.71 -1.69 6.19
N MET A 79 0.48 -1.50 6.64
CA MET A 79 0.03 -1.88 7.98
C MET A 79 -1.28 -2.65 7.88
N ASN A 80 -1.40 -3.75 8.61
CA ASN A 80 -2.68 -4.45 8.80
C ASN A 80 -3.06 -4.54 10.28
N PHE A 81 -4.32 -4.87 10.53
CA PHE A 81 -4.77 -5.28 11.85
C PHE A 81 -4.58 -6.79 12.05
N GLY A 82 -4.52 -7.21 13.32
CA GLY A 82 -4.52 -8.63 13.67
C GLY A 82 -5.89 -9.30 13.48
N PRO A 83 -6.06 -10.53 13.99
CA PRO A 83 -7.30 -11.29 13.91
C PRO A 83 -8.54 -10.55 14.46
N ASP A 84 -8.36 -9.67 15.45
CA ASP A 84 -9.44 -8.88 16.06
C ASP A 84 -9.93 -7.74 15.15
N GLY A 85 -9.21 -7.49 14.06
CA GLY A 85 -9.56 -6.51 13.05
C GLY A 85 -9.46 -5.06 13.52
N GLY A 86 -9.79 -4.17 12.59
CA GLY A 86 -9.84 -2.74 12.80
C GLY A 86 -10.84 -2.10 11.87
N ASN A 87 -10.59 -0.85 11.54
CA ASN A 87 -11.37 -0.12 10.54
C ASN A 87 -10.51 0.98 9.92
N TRP A 88 -11.06 1.61 8.89
CA TRP A 88 -10.45 2.72 8.19
C TRP A 88 -9.95 3.83 9.13
N ASP A 89 -10.81 4.34 10.01
CA ASP A 89 -10.47 5.49 10.87
C ASP A 89 -9.36 5.15 11.86
N ARG A 90 -9.33 3.92 12.39
CA ARG A 90 -8.23 3.43 13.24
C ARG A 90 -6.93 3.34 12.46
N ALA A 91 -6.97 2.96 11.18
CA ALA A 91 -5.78 2.90 10.33
C ALA A 91 -5.21 4.31 10.10
N ILE A 92 -6.08 5.28 9.78
CA ILE A 92 -5.70 6.69 9.62
C ILE A 92 -5.14 7.26 10.94
N ALA A 93 -5.78 6.97 12.08
CA ALA A 93 -5.31 7.42 13.38
C ALA A 93 -3.93 6.85 13.72
N TRP A 94 -3.71 5.56 13.45
CA TRP A 94 -2.40 4.92 13.61
C TRP A 94 -1.32 5.62 12.77
N ALA A 95 -1.58 5.86 11.48
CA ALA A 95 -0.63 6.54 10.60
C ALA A 95 -0.31 7.97 11.06
N SER A 96 -1.32 8.71 11.55
CA SER A 96 -1.16 10.06 12.05
C SER A 96 -0.23 10.14 13.27
N GLN A 97 -0.22 9.13 14.16
CA GLN A 97 0.69 9.10 15.31
C GLN A 97 2.17 9.05 14.90
N TYR A 98 2.44 8.49 13.71
CA TYR A 98 3.79 8.38 13.16
C TYR A 98 4.13 9.49 12.15
N GLY A 99 3.18 10.38 11.85
CA GLY A 99 3.36 11.44 10.84
C GLY A 99 3.39 10.89 9.41
N LEU A 100 2.77 9.74 9.16
CA LEU A 100 2.70 9.15 7.84
C LEU A 100 1.60 9.81 6.99
N LYS A 101 1.84 9.96 5.69
CA LYS A 101 0.90 10.52 4.73
C LYS A 101 0.00 9.45 4.14
N ARG A 102 -1.19 9.86 3.67
CA ARG A 102 -2.10 9.00 2.90
C ARG A 102 -1.48 8.68 1.52
N THR A 103 -1.80 7.51 0.98
CA THR A 103 -1.41 7.09 -0.36
C THR A 103 -2.55 7.30 -1.36
N SER A 104 -2.21 7.82 -2.54
CA SER A 104 -3.10 7.75 -3.70
C SER A 104 -3.12 6.34 -4.33
N PRO A 105 -4.12 6.01 -5.16
CA PRO A 105 -4.16 4.74 -5.89
C PRO A 105 -2.91 4.47 -6.73
N ARG A 106 -2.22 5.51 -7.22
CA ARG A 106 -0.98 5.36 -8.01
C ARG A 106 0.12 4.64 -7.23
N HIS A 107 0.25 4.93 -5.94
CA HIS A 107 1.22 4.27 -5.06
C HIS A 107 0.90 2.78 -4.93
N VAL A 108 -0.38 2.46 -4.72
CA VAL A 108 -0.82 1.07 -4.56
C VAL A 108 -0.75 0.29 -5.86
N PHE A 109 -1.02 0.92 -7.00
CA PHE A 109 -0.80 0.33 -8.31
C PHE A 109 0.68 0.03 -8.58
N ALA A 110 1.58 0.94 -8.19
CA ALA A 110 3.02 0.69 -8.28
C ALA A 110 3.48 -0.50 -7.41
N ILE A 111 2.92 -0.67 -6.20
CA ILE A 111 3.15 -1.88 -5.39
C ILE A 111 2.67 -3.12 -6.14
N GLY A 112 1.48 -3.04 -6.73
CA GLY A 112 0.95 -4.08 -7.61
C GLY A 112 1.98 -4.49 -8.64
N GLU A 113 2.47 -3.54 -9.45
CA GLU A 113 3.43 -3.73 -10.54
C GLU A 113 4.77 -4.32 -10.08
N HIS A 114 5.41 -3.69 -9.09
CA HIS A 114 6.76 -4.03 -8.64
C HIS A 114 6.82 -5.27 -7.72
N ASN A 115 5.70 -5.64 -7.08
CA ASN A 115 5.63 -6.76 -6.13
C ASN A 115 4.58 -7.81 -6.56
N PRO A 116 4.79 -8.53 -7.70
CA PRO A 116 3.86 -9.55 -8.18
C PRO A 116 3.55 -10.69 -7.20
N TRP A 117 4.44 -10.94 -6.23
CA TRP A 117 4.35 -12.05 -5.29
C TRP A 117 4.24 -11.59 -3.83
N LEU A 118 3.76 -10.37 -3.58
CA LEU A 118 3.70 -9.78 -2.24
C LEU A 118 3.03 -10.69 -1.19
N HIS A 119 2.00 -11.44 -1.58
CA HIS A 119 1.32 -12.38 -0.70
C HIS A 119 2.23 -13.54 -0.20
N HIS A 120 3.21 -13.97 -0.99
CA HIS A 120 4.24 -14.91 -0.55
C HIS A 120 5.22 -14.26 0.44
N GLU A 121 5.64 -13.03 0.16
CA GLU A 121 6.55 -12.26 1.05
C GLU A 121 5.90 -12.00 2.42
N LEU A 122 4.60 -11.71 2.44
CA LEU A 122 3.82 -11.49 3.65
C LEU A 122 3.32 -12.79 4.30
N VAL A 123 3.50 -13.94 3.65
CA VAL A 123 3.03 -15.27 4.10
C VAL A 123 1.53 -15.26 4.43
N VAL A 124 0.72 -14.63 3.56
CA VAL A 124 -0.75 -14.55 3.70
C VAL A 124 -1.38 -14.66 2.32
N ASP A 125 -2.46 -15.42 2.18
CA ASP A 125 -3.26 -15.49 0.96
C ASP A 125 -4.76 -15.54 1.33
N PRO A 126 -5.59 -14.52 1.00
CA PRO A 126 -5.30 -13.36 0.14
C PRO A 126 -4.66 -12.17 0.85
N VAL A 127 -4.03 -11.29 0.07
CA VAL A 127 -3.59 -9.94 0.51
C VAL A 127 -4.32 -8.88 -0.29
N TYR A 128 -4.85 -7.85 0.39
CA TYR A 128 -5.47 -6.68 -0.20
C TYR A 128 -4.70 -5.43 0.24
N VAL A 129 -3.92 -4.81 -0.65
CA VAL A 129 -3.27 -3.53 -0.36
C VAL A 129 -4.21 -2.39 -0.73
N VAL A 130 -4.58 -1.58 0.24
CA VAL A 130 -5.62 -0.55 0.14
C VAL A 130 -4.96 0.83 0.12
N ALA A 131 -5.29 1.63 -0.90
CA ALA A 131 -4.90 3.04 -0.96
C ALA A 131 -5.65 3.78 0.14
N THR A 132 -4.97 4.71 0.80
CA THR A 132 -5.59 5.42 1.92
C THR A 132 -6.22 6.74 1.52
N GLU A 133 -6.15 7.17 0.27
CA GLU A 133 -7.09 8.13 -0.33
C GLU A 133 -8.38 7.42 -0.77
N GLU A 134 -9.51 8.10 -0.57
CA GLU A 134 -10.85 7.59 -0.91
C GLU A 134 -11.49 8.43 -2.02
N CYS A 135 -12.48 7.84 -2.69
CA CYS A 135 -13.35 8.50 -3.67
C CYS A 135 -14.82 8.19 -3.39
N ALA A 136 -15.72 8.94 -4.01
CA ALA A 136 -17.15 8.67 -3.98
C ALA A 136 -17.57 7.86 -5.22
N PHE A 137 -18.24 6.73 -5.05
CA PHE A 137 -18.76 5.95 -6.16
C PHE A 137 -20.09 5.29 -5.76
N GLU A 138 -21.12 5.46 -6.59
CA GLU A 138 -22.48 4.94 -6.37
C GLU A 138 -23.07 5.28 -4.99
N GLY A 139 -22.72 6.46 -4.44
CA GLY A 139 -23.21 6.94 -3.14
C GLY A 139 -22.42 6.45 -1.93
N TYR A 140 -21.32 5.71 -2.12
CA TYR A 140 -20.49 5.16 -1.04
C TYR A 140 -19.07 5.72 -1.06
N ARG A 141 -18.43 5.73 0.11
CA ARG A 141 -16.98 5.98 0.24
C ARG A 141 -16.23 4.72 -0.17
N ASN A 142 -15.30 4.87 -1.09
CA ASN A 142 -14.56 3.75 -1.65
C ASN A 142 -13.07 4.04 -1.68
N ALA A 143 -12.26 2.99 -1.61
CA ALA A 143 -10.82 3.06 -1.82
C ALA A 143 -10.39 2.10 -2.93
N CYS A 144 -9.41 2.51 -3.72
CA CYS A 144 -8.76 1.61 -4.66
C CYS A 144 -7.85 0.62 -3.91
N ARG A 145 -7.79 -0.61 -4.40
CA ARG A 145 -6.87 -1.63 -3.88
C ARG A 145 -6.24 -2.44 -5.00
N VAL A 146 -5.09 -3.02 -4.72
CA VAL A 146 -4.56 -4.18 -5.46
C VAL A 146 -4.64 -5.38 -4.56
N TRP A 147 -4.98 -6.54 -5.11
CA TRP A 147 -5.05 -7.76 -4.34
C TRP A 147 -4.44 -8.95 -5.05
N TRP A 148 -3.91 -9.84 -4.24
CA TRP A 148 -3.29 -11.09 -4.62
C TRP A 148 -4.09 -12.23 -4.02
N ARG A 149 -4.40 -13.22 -4.84
CA ARG A 149 -4.95 -14.48 -4.36
C ARG A 149 -4.50 -15.63 -5.23
N ARG A 150 -3.81 -16.62 -4.66
CA ARG A 150 -3.18 -17.69 -5.42
C ARG A 150 -2.33 -17.10 -6.57
N SER A 151 -2.58 -17.52 -7.81
CA SER A 151 -1.89 -17.03 -9.01
C SER A 151 -2.48 -15.74 -9.61
N GLN A 152 -3.45 -15.09 -8.97
CA GLN A 152 -4.13 -13.91 -9.52
C GLN A 152 -3.69 -12.62 -8.84
N ARG A 153 -3.56 -11.55 -9.64
CA ARG A 153 -3.35 -10.17 -9.17
C ARG A 153 -4.31 -9.23 -9.88
N LYS A 154 -5.17 -8.54 -9.12
CA LYS A 154 -6.20 -7.65 -9.67
C LYS A 154 -6.26 -6.33 -8.91
N CYS A 155 -6.69 -5.29 -9.60
CA CYS A 155 -7.11 -4.04 -8.98
C CYS A 155 -8.61 -4.12 -8.63
N GLY A 156 -9.04 -3.30 -7.67
CA GLY A 156 -10.44 -3.23 -7.28
C GLY A 156 -10.78 -1.90 -6.64
N LEU A 157 -12.09 -1.65 -6.54
CA LEU A 157 -12.67 -0.56 -5.77
C LEU A 157 -13.48 -1.21 -4.65
N TYR A 158 -13.30 -0.77 -3.41
CA TYR A 158 -13.91 -1.41 -2.25
C TYR A 158 -14.43 -0.39 -1.24
N TRP A 159 -15.50 -0.73 -0.53
CA TRP A 159 -16.11 0.12 0.49
C TRP A 159 -15.17 0.30 1.67
N VAL A 160 -14.91 1.55 2.07
CA VAL A 160 -13.99 1.86 3.18
C VAL A 160 -14.53 1.33 4.52
N GLU A 161 -15.86 1.24 4.65
CA GLU A 161 -16.56 0.76 5.84
C GLU A 161 -16.35 -0.73 6.11
N VAL A 162 -15.90 -1.48 5.10
CA VAL A 162 -15.67 -2.93 5.19
C VAL A 162 -14.19 -3.27 5.29
N CYS A 163 -13.29 -2.28 5.14
CA CYS A 163 -11.86 -2.49 5.34
C CYS A 163 -11.54 -2.64 6.83
N GLY A 164 -10.55 -3.49 7.13
CA GLY A 164 -10.05 -3.68 8.49
C GLY A 164 -9.82 -5.13 8.88
N TYR A 165 -10.00 -6.07 7.95
CA TYR A 165 -9.65 -7.47 8.17
C TYR A 165 -8.13 -7.65 8.19
N SER A 166 -7.67 -8.79 8.71
CA SER A 166 -6.24 -9.12 8.74
C SER A 166 -5.60 -9.28 7.36
N SER A 167 -6.40 -9.46 6.31
CA SER A 167 -5.94 -9.46 4.92
C SER A 167 -5.91 -8.07 4.28
N ASP A 168 -6.46 -7.03 4.94
CA ASP A 168 -6.43 -5.65 4.46
C ASP A 168 -5.19 -4.92 4.99
N TRP A 169 -4.30 -4.57 4.07
CA TRP A 169 -3.07 -3.83 4.32
C TRP A 169 -3.22 -2.40 3.84
N PHE A 170 -3.36 -1.47 4.77
CA PHE A 170 -3.43 -0.04 4.50
C PHE A 170 -2.04 0.49 4.13
N ALA A 171 -1.94 1.18 3.00
CA ALA A 171 -0.69 1.76 2.52
C ALA A 171 -0.57 3.23 2.94
N PHE A 172 0.57 3.59 3.53
CA PHE A 172 0.91 4.95 3.93
C PHE A 172 2.29 5.35 3.42
N LEU A 173 2.53 6.65 3.23
CA LEU A 173 3.81 7.17 2.77
C LEU A 173 4.65 7.67 3.93
N ARG A 174 5.95 7.38 3.85
CA ARG A 174 6.97 8.01 4.67
C ARG A 174 7.65 9.13 3.88
N GLU A 175 7.79 10.30 4.51
CA GLU A 175 8.62 11.41 4.01
C GLU A 175 10.06 11.33 4.51
#